data_AF-A0AA96LNC1-F1
#
_entry.id   AF-A0AA96LNC1-F1
#
_cell.length_a   1.000
_cell.length_b   1.000
_cell.length_c   1.000
_cell.angle_alpha   90.00
_cell.angle_beta   90.00
_cell.angle_gamma   90.00
#
_symmetry.space_group_name_H-M   'P 1'
#
loop_
_entity.id
_entity.type
_entity.pdbx_description
1 polymer ?
#
loop_
_entity_poly.entity_id
_entity_poly.type
_entity_poly.pdbx_seq_one_letter_code
_entity_poly.pdbx_strand_id
1 'polypeptide(L)'
;MQIKNKQDLSLILDNFSNFAEWDAAGKKYYLVFADKKRGGQWTLMQYEDDRLSIHGLGTEYEDAEELFFEDRNQVLSFLWDNRAALKAAVQTSQVVSA
;
A
#
# COMPACT_ATOMS: atom_id res chain seq x y z
N MET A 1 -7.54 13.96 -3.71
CA MET A 1 -6.61 13.72 -2.59
C MET A 1 -5.21 14.23 -2.93
N GLN A 2 -4.57 14.98 -2.04
CA GLN A 2 -3.21 15.50 -2.23
C GLN A 2 -2.40 15.09 -1.01
N ILE A 3 -1.48 14.14 -1.16
CA ILE A 3 -0.57 13.74 -0.08
C ILE A 3 0.50 14.83 0.01
N LYS A 4 0.29 15.79 0.92
CA LYS A 4 1.22 16.92 1.10
C LYS A 4 2.22 16.67 2.24
N ASN A 5 1.82 15.90 3.25
CA ASN A 5 2.60 15.67 4.46
C ASN A 5 2.55 14.20 4.88
N LYS A 6 3.46 13.77 5.77
CA LYS A 6 3.42 12.42 6.39
C LYS A 6 2.09 12.13 7.11
N GLN A 7 1.41 13.16 7.61
CA GLN A 7 0.09 13.04 8.23
C GLN A 7 -0.98 12.52 7.26
N ASP A 8 -0.97 12.92 5.98
CA ASP A 8 -1.89 12.36 4.98
C ASP A 8 -1.68 10.85 4.81
N LEU A 9 -0.43 10.40 4.79
CA LEU A 9 -0.11 8.97 4.72
C LEU A 9 -0.54 8.23 5.97
N SER A 10 -0.39 8.84 7.14
CA SER A 10 -0.88 8.27 8.39
C SER A 10 -2.39 8.12 8.38
N LEU A 11 -3.12 9.09 7.83
CA LEU A 11 -4.57 9.04 7.61
C LEU A 11 -4.96 7.97 6.58
N ILE A 12 -4.19 7.80 5.50
CA ILE A 12 -4.43 6.74 4.53
C ILE A 12 -4.19 5.36 5.16
N LEU A 13 -3.18 5.22 6.03
CA LEU A 13 -2.95 4.00 6.81
C LEU A 13 -4.08 3.74 7.81
N ASP A 14 -4.56 4.78 8.49
CA ASP A 14 -5.70 4.69 9.41
C ASP A 14 -6.99 4.30 8.67
N ASN A 15 -7.15 4.79 7.45
CA ASN A 15 -8.25 4.48 6.56
C ASN A 15 -7.87 3.39 5.54
N PHE A 16 -6.83 2.60 5.80
CA PHE A 16 -6.30 1.65 4.81
C PHE A 16 -7.35 0.62 4.46
N SER A 17 -8.09 0.14 5.46
CA SER A 17 -9.26 -0.74 5.33
C SER A 17 -10.33 -0.25 4.36
N ASN A 18 -10.37 1.06 4.07
CA ASN A 18 -11.34 1.66 3.15
C ASN A 18 -10.88 1.68 1.70
N PHE A 19 -9.57 1.50 1.47
CA PHE A 19 -8.97 1.44 0.14
C PHE A 19 -8.46 0.05 -0.21
N ALA A 20 -8.13 -0.75 0.80
CA ALA A 20 -7.60 -2.10 0.71
C ALA A 20 -8.73 -3.14 0.74
N GLU A 21 -8.51 -4.27 0.08
CA GLU A 21 -9.38 -5.44 0.19
C GLU A 21 -9.14 -6.16 1.51
N TRP A 22 -10.22 -6.58 2.17
CA TRP A 22 -10.14 -7.43 3.35
C TRP A 22 -10.07 -8.89 2.95
N ASP A 23 -8.96 -9.54 3.29
CA ASP A 23 -8.83 -10.98 3.18
C ASP A 23 -9.32 -11.65 4.46
N ALA A 24 -10.50 -12.26 4.40
CA ALA A 24 -11.09 -12.96 5.55
C ALA A 24 -10.35 -14.26 5.91
N ALA A 25 -9.62 -14.87 4.97
CA ALA A 25 -8.87 -16.10 5.19
C ALA A 25 -7.56 -15.83 5.95
N GLY A 26 -6.89 -14.71 5.65
CA GLY A 26 -5.68 -14.25 6.32
C GLY A 26 -5.91 -13.21 7.42
N LYS A 27 -7.14 -12.74 7.61
CA LYS A 27 -7.53 -11.61 8.49
C LYS A 27 -6.60 -10.42 8.33
N LYS A 28 -6.40 -10.01 7.08
CA LYS A 28 -5.48 -8.93 6.73
C LYS A 28 -6.07 -8.08 5.61
N TYR A 29 -5.77 -6.79 5.63
CA TYR A 29 -6.08 -5.91 4.51
C TYR A 29 -4.94 -5.97 3.50
N TYR A 30 -5.23 -5.97 2.21
CA TYR A 30 -4.21 -5.83 1.17
C TYR A 30 -4.60 -4.81 0.12
N LEU A 31 -3.63 -4.03 -0.34
CA LEU A 31 -3.78 -3.02 -1.37
C LEU A 31 -2.70 -3.21 -2.41
N VAL A 32 -3.12 -3.39 -3.66
CA VAL A 32 -2.21 -3.46 -4.80
C VAL A 32 -2.20 -2.11 -5.52
N PHE A 33 -1.02 -1.56 -5.79
CA PHE A 33 -0.85 -0.31 -6.52
C PHE A 33 0.33 -0.39 -7.49
N ALA A 34 0.24 0.31 -8.62
CA ALA A 34 1.30 0.25 -9.63
C ALA A 34 2.63 0.82 -9.09
N ASP A 35 3.75 0.21 -9.44
CA ASP A 35 5.07 0.79 -9.25
C ASP A 35 5.47 1.57 -10.50
N LYS A 36 5.35 2.91 -10.44
CA LYS A 36 5.75 3.79 -11.55
C LYS A 36 7.26 3.99 -11.66
N LYS A 37 8.04 3.61 -10.65
CA LYS A 37 9.50 3.80 -10.66
C LYS A 37 10.22 2.72 -11.46
N ARG A 38 9.77 1.47 -11.39
CA ARG A 38 10.40 0.29 -12.00
C ARG A 38 9.47 -0.48 -12.95
N GLY A 39 8.21 -0.05 -13.14
CA GLY A 39 7.30 -0.70 -14.09
C GLY A 39 6.71 -2.01 -13.56
N GLY A 40 6.18 -1.95 -12.33
CA GLY A 40 5.63 -3.10 -11.61
C GLY A 40 4.35 -2.80 -10.85
N GLN A 41 4.12 -3.57 -9.79
CA GLN A 41 3.05 -3.39 -8.81
C GLN A 41 3.60 -3.69 -7.41
N TRP A 42 3.18 -2.89 -6.45
CA TRP A 42 3.39 -3.10 -5.03
C TRP A 42 2.10 -3.58 -4.40
N THR A 43 2.20 -4.64 -3.61
CA THR A 43 1.13 -5.14 -2.76
C THR A 43 1.48 -4.83 -1.32
N LEU A 44 0.80 -3.85 -0.72
CA LEU A 44 0.91 -3.58 0.71
C LEU A 44 -0.13 -4.43 1.45
N MET A 45 0.29 -5.20 2.44
CA MET A 45 -0.58 -5.97 3.32
C MET A 45 -0.49 -5.43 4.74
N GLN A 46 -1.62 -5.28 5.41
CA GLN A 46 -1.75 -4.88 6.80
C GLN A 46 -2.42 -6.01 7.58
N TYR A 47 -1.71 -6.54 8.56
CA TYR A 47 -2.18 -7.59 9.45
C TYR A 47 -2.87 -6.97 10.68
N GLU A 48 -3.67 -7.78 11.40
CA GLU A 48 -4.38 -7.34 12.63
C GLU A 48 -3.44 -6.81 13.74
N ASP A 49 -2.16 -7.20 13.75
CA ASP A 49 -1.15 -6.80 14.75
C ASP A 49 -0.50 -5.43 14.43
N ASP A 50 -1.13 -4.61 13.58
CA ASP A 50 -0.59 -3.36 12.98
C ASP A 50 0.68 -3.57 12.13
N ARG A 51 1.07 -4.83 11.91
CA ARG A 51 2.20 -5.19 11.05
C ARG A 51 1.85 -4.95 9.60
N LEU A 52 2.78 -4.33 8.88
CA LEU A 52 2.63 -4.03 7.47
C LEU A 52 3.72 -4.75 6.68
N SER A 53 3.37 -5.47 5.63
CA SER A 53 4.34 -6.03 4.68
C SER A 53 4.10 -5.45 3.30
N ILE A 54 5.16 -5.33 2.50
CA ILE A 54 5.02 -5.04 1.07
C ILE A 54 5.62 -6.16 0.25
N HIS A 55 5.02 -6.37 -0.90
CA HIS A 55 5.51 -7.29 -1.91
C HIS A 55 5.57 -6.59 -3.25
N GLY A 56 6.75 -6.55 -3.87
CA GLY A 56 6.98 -5.90 -5.15
C GLY A 56 6.99 -6.93 -6.26
N LEU A 57 6.00 -6.88 -7.15
CA LEU A 57 5.97 -7.72 -8.34
C LEU A 57 6.06 -6.83 -9.57
N GLY A 58 7.23 -6.80 -10.18
CA GLY A 58 7.51 -6.15 -11.45
C GLY A 58 7.34 -7.06 -12.65
N THR A 59 7.22 -6.44 -13.82
CA THR A 59 7.27 -7.18 -15.10
C THR A 59 8.66 -7.79 -15.34
N GLU A 60 9.71 -7.15 -14.81
CA GLU A 60 11.11 -7.55 -14.97
C GLU A 60 11.77 -7.97 -13.63
N TYR A 61 11.03 -7.95 -12.52
CA TYR A 61 11.55 -8.34 -11.21
C TYR A 61 10.45 -8.97 -10.36
N GLU A 62 10.73 -10.10 -9.73
CA GLU A 62 9.89 -10.65 -8.68
C GLU A 62 10.70 -10.51 -7.40
N ASP A 63 10.32 -9.59 -6.51
CA ASP A 63 10.89 -9.59 -5.16
C ASP A 63 10.38 -10.86 -4.49
N ALA A 64 11.20 -11.91 -4.47
CA ALA A 64 10.85 -13.21 -3.91
C ALA A 64 10.52 -13.15 -2.40
N GLU A 65 10.85 -12.04 -1.74
CA GLU A 65 10.64 -11.83 -0.32
C GLU A 65 9.69 -10.65 -0.07
N GLU A 66 8.72 -10.87 0.81
CA GLU A 66 7.90 -9.80 1.38
C GLU A 66 8.77 -8.98 2.35
N LEU A 67 8.84 -7.66 2.16
CA LEU A 67 9.49 -6.77 3.10
C LEU A 67 8.50 -6.42 4.21
N PHE A 68 8.73 -6.98 5.39
CA PHE A 68 7.99 -6.65 6.59
C PHE A 68 8.52 -5.36 7.20
N PHE A 69 7.63 -4.40 7.39
CA PHE A 69 7.92 -3.20 8.13
C PHE A 69 7.66 -3.46 9.61
N GLU A 70 8.73 -3.37 10.41
CA GLU A 70 8.65 -3.43 11.87
C GLU A 70 8.18 -2.10 12.47
N ASP A 71 8.31 -0.99 11.73
CA ASP A 71 8.00 0.34 12.22
C ASP A 71 7.12 1.14 11.22
N ARG A 72 6.08 1.79 11.75
CA ARG A 72 5.15 2.62 10.96
C ARG A 72 5.87 3.76 10.22
N ASN A 73 6.98 4.29 10.74
CA ASN A 73 7.78 5.30 10.01
C ASN A 73 8.38 4.75 8.72
N GLN A 74 8.78 3.48 8.68
CA GLN A 74 9.32 2.90 7.45
C GLN A 74 8.24 2.80 6.38
N VAL A 75 7.05 2.33 6.76
CA VAL A 75 5.87 2.29 5.88
C VAL A 75 5.55 3.71 5.38
N LEU A 76 5.49 4.69 6.28
CA LEU A 76 5.24 6.08 5.91
C LEU A 76 6.29 6.62 4.94
N SER A 77 7.57 6.28 5.13
CA SER A 77 8.64 6.72 4.24
C SER A 77 8.55 6.04 2.87
N PHE A 78 8.22 4.76 2.83
CA PHE A 78 8.01 4.00 1.60
C PHE A 78 6.79 4.50 0.82
N LEU A 79 5.66 4.69 1.51
CA LEU A 79 4.45 5.25 0.92
C LEU A 79 4.65 6.70 0.48
N TRP A 80 5.54 7.46 1.14
CA TRP A 80 5.90 8.81 0.73
C TRP A 80 6.67 8.84 -0.58
N ASP A 81 7.61 7.92 -0.75
CA ASP A 81 8.34 7.75 -2.01
C ASP A 81 7.39 7.29 -3.13
N ASN A 82 6.43 6.41 -2.80
CA ASN A 82 5.44 5.87 -3.72
C ASN A 82 4.10 6.64 -3.75
N ARG A 83 4.03 7.83 -3.16
CA ARG A 83 2.76 8.57 -2.93
C ARG A 83 1.98 8.86 -4.21
N ALA A 84 2.68 9.04 -5.33
CA ALA A 84 2.05 9.27 -6.62
C ALA A 84 1.26 8.06 -7.10
N ALA A 85 1.78 6.85 -6.83
CA ALA A 85 1.14 5.62 -7.26
C ALA A 85 0.09 5.13 -6.25
N LEU A 86 0.37 5.27 -4.95
CA LEU A 86 -0.64 5.09 -3.90
C LEU A 86 -1.86 5.99 -4.16
N LYS A 87 -1.64 7.27 -4.46
CA LYS A 87 -2.74 8.19 -4.82
C LYS A 87 -3.53 7.68 -6.03
N ALA A 88 -2.85 7.21 -7.07
CA ALA A 88 -3.52 6.67 -8.26
C ALA A 88 -4.35 5.43 -7.91
N ALA A 89 -3.84 4.54 -7.07
CA ALA A 89 -4.56 3.35 -6.62
C ALA A 89 -5.73 3.68 -5.68
N VAL A 90 -5.55 4.63 -4.76
CA VAL A 90 -6.63 5.13 -3.90
C VAL A 90 -7.74 5.76 -4.75
N GLN A 91 -7.39 6.56 -5.76
CA GLN A 91 -8.36 7.12 -6.69
C GLN A 91 -9.03 6.05 -7.57
N THR A 92 -8.30 5.00 -7.98
CA THR A 92 -8.88 3.91 -8.77
C THR A 92 -9.77 2.98 -7.94
N SER A 93 -9.44 2.78 -6.67
CA SER A 93 -10.22 1.92 -5.76
C SER A 93 -11.51 2.61 -5.33
N GLN A 94 -11.54 3.95 -5.29
CA GLN A 94 -12.78 4.71 -5.07
C GLN A 94 -13.75 4.70 -6.26
N VAL A 95 -13.29 4.42 -7.49
CA VAL A 95 -14.16 4.44 -8.68
C VAL A 95 -14.79 3.07 -9.00
N VAL A 96 -14.41 1.99 -8.33
CA VAL A 96 -14.98 0.64 -8.57
C VAL A 96 -16.22 0.33 -7.71
N SER A 97 -16.74 1.30 -6.94
CA SER A 97 -18.01 1.17 -6.20
C SER A 97 -19.19 1.89 -6.88
N ALA A 98 -19.20 2.02 -8.21
CA ALA A 98 -20.30 2.63 -8.96
C ALA A 98 -21.09 1.59 -9.77
#